data_AF-A0A522AGA3-F1
#
_entry.id   AF-A0A522AGA3-F1
#
_cell.length_a   1.000
_cell.length_b   1.000
_cell.length_c   1.000
_cell.angle_alpha   90.00
_cell.angle_beta   90.00
_cell.angle_gamma   90.00
#
_symmetry.space_group_name_H-M   'P 1'
#
loop_
_entity.id
_entity.type
_entity.pdbx_description
1 polymer ?
#
loop_
_entity_poly.entity_id
_entity_poly.type
_entity_poly.pdbx_seq_one_letter_code
_entity_poly.pdbx_strand_id
1 'polypeptide(L)'
;MRMKSVLRLLAGLIVSAFPLFAQSNLPAAKIKIVLVGDSTVTDSAGWGLGFKQFVNERGECINTAVGGRSSMSFIQEGRWDKALALKADYYLIQFGHNDQPGKPGRSTDANTDYRGYLNRYVDEARKIGAKPVLVTSLVRREFAKDDPHKINSSLEAYVNVAKEIAVAKEVPLVDLHARSKELCESLGKEKCLELSPFKIAEGRTNYDGTHLNARGGVVIARLVADELRKAVPELTEVLRSEPGPVAAKKLYDVRRFGAKGNGSALDTAAIQNALDECGQAGGGIVQLPPGTYFSKPIFLRSNTTLQLDAGATLQATDDPNDFANPDRPGAVLAFVNASGLNAVAITGKGTIDGAGARWWAPVRAAKKAGQPEPRRRPRLVIISNCVDVRVEGVTLRDSPTFHLVPVDCENVDIVGVTIRAPGDAPNTDAIDPSACRYVTISNCVLDVGDD
;
A
#
# COMPACT_ATOMS: atom_id res chain seq x y z
N MET A 1 99.10 -16.98 8.10
CA MET A 1 99.65 -15.86 8.91
C MET A 1 98.72 -14.66 8.76
N ARG A 2 98.12 -14.22 9.88
CA ARG A 2 97.59 -12.87 10.22
C ARG A 2 96.75 -12.07 9.19
N MET A 3 95.44 -11.97 9.49
CA MET A 3 94.74 -10.80 10.07
C MET A 3 94.88 -9.41 9.41
N LYS A 4 93.74 -8.82 8.99
CA LYS A 4 93.16 -7.49 9.37
C LYS A 4 92.14 -7.03 8.31
N SER A 5 90.85 -7.02 8.62
CA SER A 5 90.05 -5.86 9.10
C SER A 5 89.35 -5.11 7.95
N VAL A 6 88.02 -5.03 7.97
CA VAL A 6 87.22 -3.81 8.23
C VAL A 6 85.74 -4.21 8.27
N LEU A 7 85.12 -3.98 9.43
CA LEU A 7 83.70 -4.12 9.72
C LEU A 7 82.99 -2.80 9.33
N ARG A 8 81.95 -2.86 8.51
CA ARG A 8 80.96 -1.76 8.38
C ARG A 8 79.57 -2.34 8.63
N LEU A 9 78.96 -1.87 9.72
CA LEU A 9 77.57 -2.12 10.09
C LEU A 9 76.66 -1.38 9.08
N LEU A 10 75.76 -2.11 8.42
CA LEU A 10 74.61 -1.55 7.72
C LEU A 10 73.37 -2.20 8.34
N ALA A 11 72.63 -1.40 9.12
CA ALA A 11 71.33 -1.78 9.64
C ALA A 11 70.34 -1.82 8.46
N GLY A 12 69.94 -3.03 8.05
CA GLY A 12 68.88 -3.23 7.07
C GLY A 12 67.52 -3.02 7.71
N LEU A 13 66.81 -1.98 7.29
CA LEU A 13 65.39 -1.77 7.58
C LEU A 13 64.60 -2.80 6.75
N ILE A 14 64.12 -3.88 7.39
CA ILE A 14 63.15 -4.80 6.76
C ILE A 14 61.78 -4.13 6.83
N VAL A 15 61.34 -3.52 5.74
CA VAL A 15 59.94 -3.10 5.56
C VAL A 15 59.15 -4.33 5.16
N SER A 16 58.44 -4.92 6.11
CA SER A 16 57.42 -5.94 5.85
C SER A 16 56.22 -5.28 5.18
N ALA A 17 56.11 -5.43 3.86
CA ALA A 17 54.93 -5.04 3.10
C ALA A 17 53.78 -6.01 3.43
N PHE A 18 52.96 -5.65 4.42
CA PHE A 18 51.63 -6.24 4.57
C PHE A 18 50.73 -5.65 3.48
N PRO A 19 50.06 -6.47 2.64
CA PRO A 19 49.03 -5.96 1.77
C PRO A 19 47.87 -5.45 2.65
N LEU A 20 47.67 -4.13 2.67
CA LEU A 20 46.42 -3.55 3.17
C LEU A 20 45.31 -3.98 2.21
N PHE A 21 44.62 -5.07 2.55
CA PHE A 21 43.29 -5.32 2.01
C PHE A 21 42.36 -4.26 2.61
N ALA A 22 42.12 -3.19 1.85
CA ALA A 22 40.97 -2.34 2.11
C ALA A 22 39.72 -3.18 1.83
N GLN A 23 39.17 -3.82 2.87
CA GLN A 23 37.79 -4.33 2.81
C GLN A 23 36.89 -3.13 2.56
N SER A 24 36.27 -3.10 1.37
CA SER A 24 35.20 -2.17 1.07
C SER A 24 34.05 -2.45 2.04
N ASN A 25 33.89 -1.60 3.06
CA ASN A 25 32.76 -1.63 4.01
C ASN A 25 31.44 -1.17 3.37
N LEU A 26 31.29 -1.29 2.05
CA LEU A 26 30.01 -1.09 1.40
C LEU A 26 29.15 -2.32 1.69
N PRO A 27 27.94 -2.16 2.25
CA PRO A 27 27.04 -3.29 2.45
C PRO A 27 26.79 -3.97 1.10
N ALA A 28 26.81 -5.30 1.08
CA ALA A 28 26.50 -6.07 -0.11
C ALA A 28 25.14 -5.63 -0.68
N ALA A 29 25.04 -5.51 -2.01
CA ALA A 29 23.79 -5.13 -2.66
C ALA A 29 22.70 -6.14 -2.28
N LYS A 30 21.53 -5.62 -1.89
CA LYS A 30 20.38 -6.46 -1.50
C LYS A 30 19.80 -7.14 -2.74
N ILE A 31 19.40 -8.40 -2.59
CA ILE A 31 18.62 -9.10 -3.62
C ILE A 31 17.22 -8.49 -3.68
N LYS A 32 16.85 -7.93 -4.82
CA LYS A 32 15.55 -7.31 -5.04
C LYS A 32 14.57 -8.32 -5.63
N ILE A 33 13.44 -8.48 -4.97
CA ILE A 33 12.33 -9.35 -5.37
C ILE A 33 11.11 -8.47 -5.65
N VAL A 34 10.52 -8.60 -6.83
CA VAL A 34 9.26 -7.94 -7.18
C VAL A 34 8.13 -8.96 -7.24
N LEU A 35 7.04 -8.67 -6.53
CA LEU A 35 5.81 -9.45 -6.59
C LEU A 35 4.88 -8.85 -7.63
N VAL A 36 4.33 -9.69 -8.51
CA VAL A 36 3.44 -9.32 -9.61
C VAL A 36 2.21 -10.21 -9.54
N GLY A 37 1.02 -9.61 -9.57
CA GLY A 37 -0.20 -10.42 -9.60
C GLY A 37 -1.50 -9.69 -9.34
N ASP A 38 -2.52 -10.50 -9.11
CA ASP A 38 -3.89 -10.08 -8.79
C ASP A 38 -4.10 -9.78 -7.29
N SER A 39 -5.36 -9.62 -6.88
CA SER A 39 -5.74 -9.29 -5.49
C SER A 39 -5.20 -10.27 -4.44
N THR A 40 -4.87 -11.50 -4.83
CA THR A 40 -4.39 -12.52 -3.89
C THR A 40 -2.89 -12.46 -3.63
N VAL A 41 -2.17 -11.58 -4.33
CA VAL A 41 -0.75 -11.26 -4.09
C VAL A 41 -0.60 -9.92 -3.37
N THR A 42 -1.62 -9.07 -3.33
CA THR A 42 -1.49 -7.70 -2.77
C THR A 42 -1.13 -7.70 -1.29
N ASP A 43 -0.63 -6.57 -0.81
CA ASP A 43 -0.35 -6.38 0.62
C ASP A 43 -1.63 -6.27 1.46
N SER A 44 -2.74 -5.83 0.85
CA SER A 44 -4.01 -5.55 1.54
C SER A 44 -4.91 -6.78 1.68
N ALA A 45 -4.88 -7.70 0.71
CA ALA A 45 -5.83 -8.80 0.62
C ALA A 45 -5.20 -10.15 0.22
N GLY A 46 -3.88 -10.17 0.01
CA GLY A 46 -3.13 -11.31 -0.47
C GLY A 46 -2.01 -11.75 0.46
N TRP A 47 -1.12 -12.61 -0.06
CA TRP A 47 0.03 -13.10 0.69
C TRP A 47 1.23 -12.15 0.66
N GLY A 48 1.21 -11.06 -0.12
CA GLY A 48 2.37 -10.20 -0.35
C GLY A 48 2.94 -9.55 0.91
N LEU A 49 2.08 -9.00 1.77
CA LEU A 49 2.52 -8.42 3.05
C LEU A 49 3.06 -9.49 4.01
N GLY A 50 2.48 -10.69 3.95
CA GLY A 50 3.02 -11.86 4.66
C GLY A 50 4.41 -12.22 4.16
N PHE A 51 4.62 -12.24 2.84
CA PHE A 51 5.90 -12.64 2.25
C PHE A 51 7.01 -11.63 2.53
N LYS A 52 6.69 -10.33 2.57
CA LYS A 52 7.63 -9.29 3.02
C LYS A 52 8.19 -9.57 4.43
N GLN A 53 7.43 -10.21 5.32
CA GLN A 53 7.90 -10.58 6.66
C GLN A 53 8.92 -11.72 6.63
N PHE A 54 8.92 -12.56 5.59
CA PHE A 54 9.91 -13.61 5.42
C PHE A 54 11.20 -13.10 4.75
N VAL A 55 11.23 -11.89 4.17
CA VAL A 55 12.44 -11.32 3.58
C VAL A 55 13.28 -10.62 4.66
N ASN A 56 14.55 -11.01 4.78
CA ASN A 56 15.48 -10.41 5.73
C ASN A 56 16.21 -9.19 5.15
N GLU A 57 17.11 -8.60 5.93
CA GLU A 57 17.88 -7.40 5.59
C GLU A 57 18.79 -7.54 4.37
N ARG A 58 19.08 -8.77 3.92
CA ARG A 58 19.83 -9.06 2.68
C ARG A 58 18.95 -9.00 1.43
N GLY A 59 17.63 -8.91 1.59
CA GLY A 59 16.68 -8.73 0.50
C GLY A 59 15.91 -7.42 0.58
N GLU A 60 15.31 -7.07 -0.54
CA GLU A 60 14.29 -6.04 -0.68
C GLU A 60 13.11 -6.64 -1.43
N CYS A 61 11.89 -6.44 -0.92
CA CYS A 61 10.68 -6.96 -1.55
C CYS A 61 9.71 -5.82 -1.88
N ILE A 62 9.45 -5.62 -3.16
CA ILE A 62 8.53 -4.61 -3.68
C ILE A 62 7.31 -5.33 -4.24
N ASN A 63 6.13 -5.04 -3.70
CA ASN A 63 4.89 -5.61 -4.20
C ASN A 63 4.24 -4.66 -5.18
N THR A 64 4.07 -5.11 -6.42
CA THR A 64 3.41 -4.35 -7.50
C THR A 64 2.05 -4.93 -7.88
N ALA A 65 1.61 -6.00 -7.21
CA ALA A 65 0.31 -6.62 -7.43
C ALA A 65 -0.83 -5.66 -7.12
N VAL A 66 -1.93 -5.79 -7.87
CA VAL A 66 -3.08 -4.89 -7.74
C VAL A 66 -4.39 -5.65 -7.80
N GLY A 67 -5.29 -5.29 -6.88
CA GLY A 67 -6.63 -5.84 -6.81
C GLY A 67 -7.40 -5.67 -8.11
N GLY A 68 -8.17 -6.71 -8.46
CA GLY A 68 -9.04 -6.70 -9.63
C GLY A 68 -8.33 -6.81 -10.99
N ARG A 69 -7.01 -6.97 -11.06
CA ARG A 69 -6.30 -7.12 -12.34
C ARG A 69 -6.15 -8.59 -12.71
N SER A 70 -6.23 -8.88 -14.01
CA SER A 70 -5.88 -10.17 -14.61
C SER A 70 -4.49 -10.10 -15.26
N SER A 71 -3.99 -11.24 -15.77
CA SER A 71 -2.74 -11.30 -16.52
C SER A 71 -2.73 -10.31 -17.70
N MET A 72 -3.88 -10.14 -18.36
CA MET A 72 -4.09 -9.17 -19.45
C MET A 72 -4.13 -7.73 -18.95
N SER A 73 -5.05 -7.42 -18.02
CA SER A 73 -5.34 -6.02 -17.68
C SER A 73 -4.16 -5.35 -16.98
N PHE A 74 -3.35 -6.11 -16.24
CA PHE A 74 -2.12 -5.60 -15.61
C PHE A 74 -1.09 -5.11 -16.64
N ILE A 75 -0.95 -5.81 -17.77
CA ILE A 75 -0.12 -5.37 -18.90
C ILE A 75 -0.77 -4.18 -19.62
N GLN A 76 -2.07 -4.24 -19.93
CA GLN A 76 -2.76 -3.18 -20.68
C GLN A 76 -2.78 -1.84 -19.93
N GLU A 77 -2.80 -1.87 -18.59
CA GLU A 77 -2.71 -0.68 -17.75
C GLU A 77 -1.28 -0.14 -17.58
N GLY A 78 -0.28 -0.72 -18.27
CA GLY A 78 1.13 -0.32 -18.18
C GLY A 78 1.78 -0.61 -16.82
N ARG A 79 1.17 -1.49 -16.00
CA ARG A 79 1.71 -1.82 -14.68
C ARG A 79 2.91 -2.75 -14.79
N TRP A 80 2.93 -3.61 -15.81
CA TRP A 80 4.07 -4.46 -16.07
C TRP A 80 5.32 -3.67 -16.42
N ASP A 81 5.21 -2.64 -17.28
CA ASP A 81 6.33 -1.76 -17.61
C ASP A 81 6.87 -1.04 -16.36
N LYS A 82 5.98 -0.58 -15.46
CA LYS A 82 6.36 0.01 -14.18
C LYS A 82 7.08 -0.99 -13.26
N ALA A 83 6.64 -2.25 -13.24
CA ALA A 83 7.31 -3.30 -12.48
C ALA A 83 8.69 -3.64 -13.06
N LEU A 84 8.83 -3.74 -14.38
CA LEU A 84 10.12 -3.95 -15.06
C LEU A 84 11.09 -2.78 -14.84
N ALA A 85 10.59 -1.55 -14.75
CA ALA A 85 11.40 -0.37 -14.47
C ALA A 85 12.10 -0.42 -13.09
N LEU A 86 11.64 -1.27 -12.17
CA LEU A 86 12.29 -1.50 -10.87
C LEU A 86 13.62 -2.26 -10.97
N LYS A 87 13.88 -2.92 -12.11
CA LYS A 87 15.09 -3.70 -12.40
C LYS A 87 15.46 -4.63 -11.25
N ALA A 88 14.52 -5.48 -10.85
CA ALA A 88 14.72 -6.44 -9.77
C ALA A 88 15.44 -7.70 -10.25
N ASP A 89 16.05 -8.43 -9.31
CA ASP A 89 16.72 -9.70 -9.60
C ASP A 89 15.70 -10.81 -9.87
N TYR A 90 14.60 -10.83 -9.10
CA TYR A 90 13.53 -11.83 -9.23
C TYR A 90 12.16 -11.18 -9.42
N TYR A 91 11.34 -11.82 -10.26
CA TYR A 91 9.93 -11.48 -10.43
C TYR A 91 9.07 -12.70 -10.13
N LEU A 92 8.36 -12.66 -8.99
CA LEU A 92 7.36 -13.68 -8.64
C LEU A 92 6.03 -13.31 -9.28
N ILE A 93 5.58 -14.11 -10.24
CA ILE A 93 4.44 -13.80 -11.10
C ILE A 93 3.31 -14.79 -10.79
N GLN A 94 2.17 -14.28 -10.33
CA GLN A 94 0.96 -15.06 -10.03
C GLN A 94 -0.30 -14.38 -10.59
N PHE A 95 -1.05 -15.09 -11.42
CA PHE A 95 -2.37 -14.69 -11.91
C PHE A 95 -3.31 -15.90 -11.92
N GLY A 96 -4.57 -15.69 -12.31
CA GLY A 96 -5.57 -16.75 -12.42
C GLY A 96 -6.93 -16.37 -11.85
N HIS A 97 -6.99 -15.67 -10.71
CA HIS A 97 -8.29 -15.41 -10.06
C HIS A 97 -9.18 -14.47 -10.88
N ASN A 98 -8.60 -13.44 -11.50
CA ASN A 98 -9.33 -12.47 -12.30
C ASN A 98 -9.38 -12.81 -13.80
N ASP A 99 -8.60 -13.81 -14.19
CA ASP A 99 -8.54 -14.38 -15.53
C ASP A 99 -9.74 -15.31 -15.80
N GLN A 100 -10.32 -15.91 -14.75
CA GLN A 100 -11.51 -16.76 -14.85
C GLN A 100 -12.68 -16.09 -15.61
N PRO A 101 -13.53 -16.87 -16.31
CA PRO A 101 -14.72 -16.36 -17.00
C PRO A 101 -15.68 -15.60 -16.07
N GLY A 102 -16.49 -14.72 -16.66
CA GLY A 102 -17.53 -13.97 -15.92
C GLY A 102 -17.06 -12.64 -15.32
N LYS A 103 -15.89 -12.13 -15.74
CA LYS A 103 -15.32 -10.86 -15.27
C LYS A 103 -15.10 -9.91 -16.46
N PRO A 104 -16.10 -9.10 -16.84
CA PRO A 104 -16.02 -8.19 -17.99
C PRO A 104 -14.76 -7.31 -17.94
N GLY A 105 -14.03 -7.25 -19.06
CA GLY A 105 -12.78 -6.49 -19.20
C GLY A 105 -11.56 -7.11 -18.50
N ARG A 106 -11.68 -8.31 -17.91
CA ARG A 106 -10.61 -8.96 -17.14
C ARG A 106 -10.42 -10.44 -17.50
N SER A 107 -11.49 -11.16 -17.85
CA SER A 107 -11.40 -12.58 -18.21
C SER A 107 -10.49 -12.84 -19.42
N THR A 108 -9.76 -13.94 -19.37
CA THR A 108 -8.86 -14.45 -20.41
C THR A 108 -9.04 -15.95 -20.52
N ASP A 109 -9.09 -16.51 -21.73
CA ASP A 109 -9.07 -17.97 -21.90
C ASP A 109 -7.74 -18.54 -21.38
N ALA A 110 -7.79 -19.66 -20.66
CA ALA A 110 -6.61 -20.25 -20.03
C ALA A 110 -5.55 -20.68 -21.05
N ASN A 111 -5.97 -21.30 -22.16
CA ASN A 111 -5.07 -21.95 -23.11
C ASN A 111 -4.54 -21.00 -24.19
N THR A 112 -5.26 -19.94 -24.51
CA THR A 112 -4.85 -18.94 -25.49
C THR A 112 -4.33 -17.66 -24.83
N ASP A 113 -5.22 -16.84 -24.28
CA ASP A 113 -4.92 -15.49 -23.81
C ASP A 113 -4.00 -15.50 -22.59
N TYR A 114 -4.41 -16.21 -21.53
CA TYR A 114 -3.65 -16.31 -20.27
C TYR A 114 -2.26 -16.91 -20.51
N ARG A 115 -2.18 -17.99 -21.31
CA ARG A 115 -0.92 -18.58 -21.74
C ARG A 115 -0.04 -17.54 -22.45
N GLY A 116 -0.61 -16.79 -23.38
CA GLY A 116 0.09 -15.73 -24.11
C GLY A 116 0.67 -14.68 -23.17
N TYR A 117 -0.13 -14.18 -22.23
CA TYR A 117 0.32 -13.18 -21.26
C TYR A 117 1.37 -13.73 -20.29
N LEU A 118 1.20 -14.94 -19.73
CA LEU A 118 2.21 -15.54 -18.86
C LEU A 118 3.55 -15.76 -19.57
N ASN A 119 3.53 -16.22 -20.83
CA ASN A 119 4.75 -16.31 -21.64
C ASN A 119 5.42 -14.95 -21.77
N ARG A 120 4.65 -13.90 -22.04
CA ARG A 120 5.15 -12.52 -22.16
C ARG A 120 5.78 -12.02 -20.85
N TYR A 121 5.17 -12.24 -19.69
CA TYR A 121 5.78 -11.88 -18.39
C TYR A 121 7.16 -12.54 -18.21
N VAL A 122 7.26 -13.83 -18.49
CA VAL A 122 8.52 -14.58 -18.37
C VAL A 122 9.57 -14.04 -19.34
N ASP A 123 9.20 -13.84 -20.60
CA ASP A 123 10.13 -13.43 -21.65
C ASP A 123 10.63 -11.99 -21.45
N GLU A 124 9.75 -11.08 -21.04
CA GLU A 124 10.12 -9.68 -20.80
C GLU A 124 10.94 -9.50 -19.52
N ALA A 125 10.69 -10.30 -18.46
CA ALA A 125 11.55 -10.32 -17.28
C ALA A 125 12.97 -10.78 -17.64
N ARG A 126 13.10 -11.87 -18.42
CA ARG A 126 14.39 -12.36 -18.90
C ARG A 126 15.11 -11.34 -19.78
N LYS A 127 14.37 -10.61 -20.63
CA LYS A 127 14.93 -9.60 -21.53
C LYS A 127 15.64 -8.47 -20.78
N ILE A 128 15.22 -8.14 -19.55
CA ILE A 128 15.90 -7.15 -18.71
C ILE A 128 16.98 -7.76 -17.80
N GLY A 129 17.28 -9.05 -17.95
CA GLY A 129 18.27 -9.79 -17.16
C GLY A 129 17.75 -10.34 -15.84
N ALA A 130 16.44 -10.24 -15.56
CA ALA A 130 15.84 -10.73 -14.33
C ALA A 130 15.46 -12.22 -14.42
N LYS A 131 15.32 -12.86 -13.25
CA LYS A 131 14.91 -14.25 -13.10
C LYS A 131 13.41 -14.33 -12.78
N PRO A 132 12.54 -14.69 -13.73
CA PRO A 132 11.14 -14.93 -13.42
C PRO A 132 10.99 -16.19 -12.56
N VAL A 133 9.98 -16.18 -11.70
CA VAL A 133 9.50 -17.35 -10.94
C VAL A 133 7.98 -17.37 -11.09
N LEU A 134 7.43 -18.47 -11.58
CA LEU A 134 5.98 -18.63 -11.66
C LEU A 134 5.45 -19.13 -10.32
N VAL A 135 4.36 -18.52 -9.86
CA VAL A 135 3.62 -18.95 -8.68
C VAL A 135 2.21 -19.31 -9.15
N THR A 136 1.74 -20.52 -8.86
CA THR A 136 0.36 -20.90 -9.18
C THR A 136 -0.62 -20.15 -8.25
N SER A 137 -1.81 -19.80 -8.72
CA SER A 137 -2.80 -19.15 -7.85
C SER A 137 -3.17 -20.04 -6.66
N LEU A 138 -3.19 -19.53 -5.43
CA LEU A 138 -3.75 -20.27 -4.28
C LEU A 138 -5.20 -20.73 -4.54
N VAL A 139 -5.66 -21.74 -3.79
CA VAL A 139 -7.07 -22.16 -3.85
C VAL A 139 -8.01 -21.10 -3.29
N ARG A 140 -9.23 -21.07 -3.84
CA ARG A 140 -10.38 -20.52 -3.11
C ARG A 140 -10.71 -21.45 -1.95
N ARG A 141 -11.11 -20.89 -0.81
CA ARG A 141 -11.55 -21.65 0.37
C ARG A 141 -13.01 -22.11 0.21
N GLU A 142 -13.29 -22.67 -0.96
CA GLU A 142 -14.55 -23.23 -1.39
C GLU A 142 -14.46 -24.75 -1.30
N PHE A 143 -15.20 -25.33 -0.37
CA PHE A 143 -15.26 -26.78 -0.17
C PHE A 143 -16.41 -27.39 -0.95
N ALA A 144 -16.24 -28.62 -1.41
CA ALA A 144 -17.25 -29.36 -2.15
C ALA A 144 -18.51 -29.56 -1.29
N LYS A 145 -19.68 -29.58 -1.93
CA LYS A 145 -20.97 -29.76 -1.23
C LYS A 145 -21.17 -31.19 -0.74
N ASP A 146 -20.67 -32.13 -1.53
CA ASP A 146 -20.71 -33.57 -1.35
C ASP A 146 -19.57 -34.09 -0.45
N ASP A 147 -18.45 -33.38 -0.38
CA ASP A 147 -17.36 -33.66 0.56
C ASP A 147 -16.78 -32.37 1.18
N PRO A 148 -17.17 -31.99 2.42
CA PRO A 148 -16.70 -30.77 3.08
C PRO A 148 -15.23 -30.85 3.52
N HIS A 149 -14.53 -31.97 3.29
CA HIS A 149 -13.09 -32.11 3.49
C HIS A 149 -12.27 -31.84 2.23
N LYS A 150 -12.91 -31.65 1.07
CA LYS A 150 -12.25 -31.45 -0.21
C LYS A 150 -12.47 -30.05 -0.76
N ILE A 151 -11.39 -29.45 -1.26
CA ILE A 151 -11.47 -28.17 -1.97
C ILE A 151 -12.04 -28.39 -3.36
N ASN A 152 -13.09 -27.62 -3.69
CA ASN A 152 -13.65 -27.53 -5.02
C ASN A 152 -12.97 -26.38 -5.79
N SER A 153 -11.87 -26.68 -6.47
CA SER A 153 -11.09 -25.67 -7.17
C SER A 153 -11.65 -25.36 -8.56
N SER A 154 -11.90 -24.08 -8.82
CA SER A 154 -12.26 -23.57 -10.15
C SER A 154 -11.05 -23.10 -10.97
N LEU A 155 -9.83 -23.19 -10.42
CA LEU A 155 -8.61 -22.59 -10.98
C LEU A 155 -7.69 -23.57 -11.72
N GLU A 156 -8.02 -24.87 -11.71
CA GLU A 156 -7.15 -25.94 -12.21
C GLU A 156 -6.65 -25.69 -13.65
N ALA A 157 -7.50 -25.17 -14.55
CA ALA A 157 -7.11 -24.85 -15.92
C ALA A 157 -5.97 -23.81 -16.00
N TYR A 158 -6.05 -22.74 -15.20
CA TYR A 158 -5.03 -21.68 -15.16
C TYR A 158 -3.75 -22.16 -14.45
N VAL A 159 -3.91 -22.99 -13.41
CA VAL A 159 -2.81 -23.61 -12.66
C VAL A 159 -2.00 -24.54 -13.58
N ASN A 160 -2.68 -25.37 -14.38
CA ASN A 160 -2.03 -26.29 -15.31
C ASN A 160 -1.24 -25.54 -16.38
N VAL A 161 -1.80 -24.46 -16.95
CA VAL A 161 -1.09 -23.63 -17.92
C VAL A 161 0.19 -23.02 -17.31
N ALA A 162 0.12 -22.50 -16.08
CA ALA A 162 1.30 -21.95 -15.41
C ALA A 162 2.38 -23.03 -15.18
N LYS A 163 1.99 -24.25 -14.79
CA LYS A 163 2.89 -25.40 -14.63
C LYS A 163 3.54 -25.80 -15.96
N GLU A 164 2.76 -25.89 -17.02
CA GLU A 164 3.25 -26.24 -18.36
C GLU A 164 4.24 -25.20 -18.88
N ILE A 165 3.97 -23.90 -18.67
CA ILE A 165 4.91 -22.83 -19.04
C ILE A 165 6.19 -22.93 -18.22
N ALA A 166 6.10 -23.19 -16.91
CA ALA A 166 7.27 -23.34 -16.05
C ALA A 166 8.20 -24.46 -16.54
N VAL A 167 7.63 -25.61 -16.92
CA VAL A 167 8.39 -26.71 -17.54
C VAL A 167 8.94 -26.30 -18.89
N ALA A 168 8.09 -25.81 -19.81
CA ALA A 168 8.47 -25.51 -21.19
C ALA A 168 9.53 -24.40 -21.31
N LYS A 169 9.55 -23.46 -20.37
CA LYS A 169 10.51 -22.35 -20.35
C LYS A 169 11.62 -22.54 -19.33
N GLU A 170 11.67 -23.64 -18.59
CA GLU A 170 12.63 -23.89 -17.52
C GLU A 170 12.67 -22.74 -16.50
N VAL A 171 11.48 -22.36 -16.02
CA VAL A 171 11.30 -21.31 -15.02
C VAL A 171 10.98 -21.98 -13.68
N PRO A 172 11.62 -21.57 -12.57
CA PRO A 172 11.27 -22.08 -11.25
C PRO A 172 9.77 -21.89 -10.96
N LEU A 173 9.16 -22.89 -10.31
CA LEU A 173 7.75 -22.90 -9.98
C LEU A 173 7.56 -23.01 -8.46
N VAL A 174 6.73 -22.13 -7.90
CA VAL A 174 6.11 -22.29 -6.59
C VAL A 174 4.68 -22.79 -6.81
N ASP A 175 4.42 -24.06 -6.51
CA ASP A 175 3.07 -24.64 -6.66
C ASP A 175 2.17 -24.32 -5.46
N LEU A 176 1.90 -23.03 -5.26
CA LEU A 176 1.08 -22.54 -4.15
C LEU A 176 -0.35 -23.09 -4.20
N HIS A 177 -0.90 -23.39 -5.38
CA HIS A 177 -2.20 -24.04 -5.52
C HIS A 177 -2.25 -25.36 -4.76
N ALA A 178 -1.33 -26.27 -5.07
CA ALA A 178 -1.28 -27.58 -4.42
C ALA A 178 -1.04 -27.45 -2.91
N ARG A 179 -0.11 -26.58 -2.49
CA ARG A 179 0.23 -26.40 -1.07
C ARG A 179 -0.90 -25.76 -0.27
N SER A 180 -1.58 -24.77 -0.82
CA SER A 180 -2.73 -24.12 -0.17
C SER A 180 -3.96 -25.04 -0.12
N LYS A 181 -4.15 -25.89 -1.15
CA LYS A 181 -5.16 -26.95 -1.16
C LYS A 181 -4.94 -27.92 -0.01
N GLU A 182 -3.73 -28.50 0.07
CA GLU A 182 -3.34 -29.44 1.11
C GLU A 182 -3.49 -28.84 2.52
N LEU A 183 -3.06 -27.58 2.70
CA LEU A 183 -3.25 -26.86 3.96
C LEU A 183 -4.73 -26.78 4.32
N CYS A 184 -5.59 -26.31 3.41
CA CYS A 184 -7.00 -26.13 3.73
C CYS A 184 -7.75 -27.44 3.95
N GLU A 185 -7.44 -28.49 3.18
CA GLU A 185 -8.01 -29.82 3.40
C GLU A 185 -7.56 -30.41 4.76
N SER A 186 -6.30 -30.19 5.16
CA SER A 186 -5.79 -30.67 6.46
C SER A 186 -6.38 -29.91 7.66
N LEU A 187 -6.67 -28.61 7.50
CA LEU A 187 -7.30 -27.80 8.55
C LEU A 187 -8.79 -28.12 8.70
N GLY A 188 -9.43 -28.56 7.61
CA GLY A 188 -10.87 -28.64 7.48
C GLY A 188 -11.51 -27.26 7.26
N LYS A 189 -12.77 -27.27 6.82
CA LYS A 189 -13.50 -26.08 6.36
C LYS A 189 -13.48 -24.91 7.35
N GLU A 190 -13.89 -25.14 8.60
CA GLU A 190 -14.04 -24.08 9.60
C GLU A 190 -12.72 -23.35 9.89
N LYS A 191 -11.66 -24.11 10.20
CA LYS A 191 -10.33 -23.54 10.50
C LYS A 191 -9.67 -22.91 9.27
N CYS A 192 -9.87 -23.47 8.08
CA CYS A 192 -9.38 -22.86 6.84
C CYS A 192 -10.08 -21.50 6.57
N LEU A 193 -11.38 -21.38 6.90
CA LEU A 193 -12.11 -20.11 6.74
C LEU A 193 -11.62 -19.01 7.68
N GLU A 194 -11.02 -19.32 8.83
CA GLU A 194 -10.38 -18.33 9.72
C GLU A 194 -9.23 -17.54 9.04
N LEU A 195 -8.72 -18.02 7.91
CA LEU A 195 -7.70 -17.30 7.11
C LEU A 195 -8.31 -16.23 6.20
N SER A 196 -9.64 -16.15 6.14
CA SER A 196 -10.39 -15.24 5.28
C SER A 196 -10.82 -13.96 6.03
N PRO A 197 -10.97 -12.83 5.34
CA PRO A 197 -11.83 -11.75 5.79
C PRO A 197 -13.27 -12.26 5.90
N PHE A 198 -14.05 -11.61 6.77
CA PHE A 198 -15.47 -11.90 6.91
C PHE A 198 -16.26 -10.62 7.09
N LYS A 199 -17.54 -10.69 6.75
CA LYS A 199 -18.54 -9.67 7.08
C LYS A 199 -19.69 -10.31 7.83
N ILE A 200 -20.24 -9.60 8.80
CA ILE A 200 -21.48 -10.02 9.47
C ILE A 200 -22.63 -9.29 8.79
N ALA A 201 -23.57 -10.04 8.22
CA ALA A 201 -24.78 -9.50 7.62
C ALA A 201 -25.97 -10.36 8.05
N GLU A 202 -27.05 -9.72 8.49
CA GLU A 202 -28.29 -10.41 8.93
C GLU A 202 -28.04 -11.51 9.99
N GLY A 203 -27.12 -11.26 10.92
CA GLY A 203 -26.75 -12.23 11.96
C GLY A 203 -25.92 -13.43 11.47
N ARG A 204 -25.44 -13.42 10.21
CA ARG A 204 -24.61 -14.49 9.62
C ARG A 204 -23.22 -13.97 9.25
N THR A 205 -22.21 -14.78 9.55
CA THR A 205 -20.83 -14.54 9.13
C THR A 205 -20.62 -15.05 7.71
N ASN A 206 -20.31 -14.15 6.80
CA ASN A 206 -19.99 -14.45 5.41
C ASN A 206 -18.49 -14.27 5.18
N TYR A 207 -17.80 -15.37 4.89
CA TYR A 207 -16.37 -15.37 4.62
C TYR A 207 -16.06 -15.13 3.15
N ASP A 208 -14.98 -14.39 2.89
CA ASP A 208 -14.41 -14.25 1.54
C ASP A 208 -13.46 -15.40 1.24
N GLY A 209 -13.93 -16.37 0.44
CA GLY A 209 -13.12 -17.52 0.02
C GLY A 209 -11.94 -17.20 -0.89
N THR A 210 -11.79 -15.95 -1.37
CA THR A 210 -10.71 -15.49 -2.26
C THR A 210 -9.57 -14.86 -1.50
N HIS A 211 -9.87 -13.81 -0.73
CA HIS A 211 -8.87 -12.93 -0.10
C HIS A 211 -8.44 -13.40 1.28
N LEU A 212 -7.25 -13.00 1.69
CA LEU A 212 -6.67 -13.36 2.98
C LEU A 212 -6.82 -12.22 3.98
N ASN A 213 -7.09 -12.55 5.23
CA ASN A 213 -6.89 -11.61 6.33
C ASN A 213 -5.39 -11.57 6.71
N ALA A 214 -5.00 -10.73 7.68
CA ALA A 214 -3.60 -10.59 8.08
C ALA A 214 -2.92 -11.92 8.48
N ARG A 215 -3.62 -12.79 9.23
CA ARG A 215 -3.12 -14.11 9.61
C ARG A 215 -3.01 -15.03 8.40
N GLY A 216 -4.04 -15.06 7.55
CA GLY A 216 -4.06 -15.81 6.30
C GLY A 216 -2.90 -15.43 5.39
N GLY A 217 -2.62 -14.13 5.26
CA GLY A 217 -1.51 -13.60 4.47
C GLY A 217 -0.16 -14.19 4.91
N VAL A 218 0.11 -14.23 6.22
CA VAL A 218 1.35 -14.81 6.77
C VAL A 218 1.41 -16.33 6.59
N VAL A 219 0.30 -17.03 6.83
CA VAL A 219 0.23 -18.49 6.70
C VAL A 219 0.50 -18.93 5.26
N ILE A 220 -0.13 -18.28 4.28
CA ILE A 220 0.04 -18.60 2.86
C ILE A 220 1.42 -18.14 2.36
N ALA A 221 1.91 -16.98 2.83
CA ALA A 221 3.25 -16.52 2.51
C ALA A 221 4.36 -17.49 2.96
N ARG A 222 4.15 -18.20 4.07
CA ARG A 222 5.09 -19.25 4.49
C ARG A 222 5.20 -20.36 3.46
N LEU A 223 4.07 -20.82 2.93
CA LEU A 223 4.06 -21.83 1.86
C LEU A 223 4.85 -21.33 0.64
N VAL A 224 4.67 -20.06 0.26
CA VAL A 224 5.44 -19.44 -0.82
C VAL A 224 6.93 -19.44 -0.50
N ALA A 225 7.33 -18.96 0.69
CA ALA A 225 8.73 -18.89 1.09
C ALA A 225 9.40 -20.28 1.14
N ASP A 226 8.72 -21.28 1.67
CA ASP A 226 9.23 -22.64 1.80
C ASP A 226 9.42 -23.32 0.44
N GLU A 227 8.46 -23.19 -0.47
CA GLU A 227 8.60 -23.71 -1.83
C GLU A 227 9.61 -22.91 -2.64
N LEU A 228 9.71 -21.59 -2.42
CA LEU A 228 10.67 -20.75 -3.11
C LEU A 228 12.12 -21.11 -2.75
N ARG A 229 12.41 -21.50 -1.50
CA ARG A 229 13.74 -22.02 -1.13
C ARG A 229 14.11 -23.29 -1.90
N LYS A 230 13.13 -24.14 -2.20
CA LYS A 230 13.35 -25.37 -2.96
C LYS A 230 13.57 -25.06 -4.44
N ALA A 231 12.72 -24.20 -5.01
CA ALA A 231 12.74 -23.86 -6.42
C ALA A 231 13.91 -22.94 -6.79
N VAL A 232 14.36 -22.11 -5.85
CA VAL A 232 15.41 -21.09 -6.04
C VAL A 232 16.33 -21.06 -4.81
N PRO A 233 17.28 -22.02 -4.70
CA PRO A 233 18.12 -22.19 -3.50
C PRO A 233 18.91 -20.93 -3.09
N GLU A 234 19.29 -20.10 -4.06
CA GLU A 234 19.96 -18.81 -3.86
C GLU A 234 19.14 -17.80 -3.03
N LEU A 235 17.82 -17.93 -2.98
CA LEU A 235 16.97 -17.09 -2.12
C LEU A 235 16.91 -17.58 -0.67
N THR A 236 17.50 -18.73 -0.33
CA THR A 236 17.49 -19.29 1.04
C THR A 236 18.09 -18.31 2.04
N GLU A 237 19.19 -17.64 1.70
CA GLU A 237 19.86 -16.69 2.60
C GLU A 237 19.09 -15.38 2.79
N VAL A 238 18.13 -15.09 1.91
CA VAL A 238 17.25 -13.92 1.93
C VAL A 238 15.97 -14.20 2.73
N LEU A 239 15.56 -15.47 2.81
CA LEU A 239 14.28 -15.86 3.39
C LEU A 239 14.42 -16.39 4.82
N ARG A 240 13.97 -15.62 5.81
CA ARG A 240 13.87 -15.98 7.24
C ARG A 240 13.05 -17.26 7.41
N SER A 241 13.46 -18.17 8.30
CA SER A 241 12.67 -19.37 8.65
C SER A 241 11.32 -19.02 9.28
N GLU A 242 11.28 -17.94 10.06
CA GLU A 242 10.08 -17.40 10.72
C GLU A 242 9.80 -15.97 10.24
N PRO A 243 8.52 -15.54 10.15
CA PRO A 243 8.19 -14.19 9.75
C PRO A 243 8.76 -13.21 10.77
N GLY A 244 9.56 -12.27 10.27
CA GLY A 244 9.95 -11.10 11.04
C GLY A 244 8.75 -10.18 11.30
N PRO A 245 8.92 -9.17 12.16
CA PRO A 245 7.90 -8.15 12.29
C PRO A 245 7.62 -7.51 10.93
N VAL A 246 6.36 -7.16 10.64
CA VAL A 246 6.07 -6.22 9.55
C VAL A 246 6.97 -5.02 9.76
N ALA A 247 7.79 -4.68 8.77
CA ALA A 247 8.72 -3.57 8.87
C ALA A 247 7.95 -2.34 9.39
N ALA A 248 8.36 -1.83 10.55
CA ALA A 248 7.70 -0.69 11.15
C ALA A 248 7.70 0.44 10.11
N LYS A 249 6.52 0.97 9.78
CA LYS A 249 6.42 2.11 8.88
C LYS A 249 7.33 3.22 9.42
N LYS A 250 8.26 3.72 8.57
CA LYS A 250 9.17 4.79 8.97
C LYS A 250 8.33 5.99 9.42
N LEU A 251 8.71 6.56 10.57
CA LEU A 251 8.02 7.67 11.19
C LEU A 251 8.68 9.00 10.79
N TYR A 252 7.86 9.93 10.32
CA TYR A 252 8.22 11.28 9.91
C TYR A 252 7.48 12.27 10.83
N ASP A 253 8.10 12.59 11.96
CA ASP A 253 7.61 13.62 12.88
C ASP A 253 7.77 15.00 12.22
N VAL A 254 6.65 15.69 11.98
CA VAL A 254 6.63 17.01 11.31
C VAL A 254 7.49 18.06 12.01
N ARG A 255 7.77 17.92 13.31
CA ARG A 255 8.65 18.84 14.05
C ARG A 255 10.10 18.73 13.60
N ARG A 256 10.53 17.55 13.14
CA ARG A 256 11.87 17.34 12.54
C ARG A 256 12.01 18.04 11.19
N PHE A 257 10.89 18.38 10.56
CA PHE A 257 10.81 19.18 9.34
C PHE A 257 10.57 20.67 9.61
N GLY A 258 10.57 21.09 10.88
CA GLY A 258 10.49 22.48 11.30
C GLY A 258 9.11 22.96 11.78
N ALA A 259 8.09 22.09 11.80
CA ALA A 259 6.76 22.45 12.29
C ALA A 259 6.83 22.84 13.77
N LYS A 260 6.13 23.92 14.15
CA LYS A 260 6.11 24.45 15.51
C LYS A 260 4.97 23.87 16.33
N GLY A 261 3.80 23.63 15.74
CA GLY A 261 2.64 23.11 16.45
C GLY A 261 2.12 24.05 17.54
N ASN A 262 2.31 25.36 17.38
CA ASN A 262 1.99 26.39 18.37
C ASN A 262 0.72 27.20 18.06
N GLY A 263 0.01 26.87 16.98
CA GLY A 263 -1.24 27.51 16.55
C GLY A 263 -1.09 28.89 15.92
N SER A 264 0.13 29.38 15.67
CA SER A 264 0.37 30.71 15.08
C SER A 264 1.39 30.69 13.95
N ALA A 265 2.42 29.85 14.04
CA ALA A 265 3.36 29.66 12.95
C ALA A 265 2.71 28.86 11.82
N LEU A 266 2.96 29.28 10.58
CA LEU A 266 2.48 28.55 9.42
C LEU A 266 3.35 27.30 9.17
N ASP A 267 2.81 26.14 9.52
CA ASP A 267 3.51 24.85 9.50
C ASP A 267 3.42 24.12 8.15
N THR A 268 2.74 24.71 7.15
CA THR A 268 2.47 24.10 5.84
C THR A 268 3.70 23.51 5.17
N ALA A 269 4.80 24.28 5.09
CA ALA A 269 6.01 23.82 4.43
C ALA A 269 6.64 22.61 5.13
N ALA A 270 6.65 22.61 6.48
CA ALA A 270 7.20 21.52 7.25
C ALA A 270 6.36 20.23 7.09
N ILE A 271 5.03 20.36 7.14
CA ILE A 271 4.12 19.22 6.94
C ILE A 271 4.24 18.67 5.52
N GLN A 272 4.27 19.55 4.51
CA GLN A 272 4.39 19.12 3.11
C GLN A 272 5.74 18.44 2.84
N ASN A 273 6.84 18.96 3.37
CA ASN A 273 8.16 18.34 3.25
C ASN A 273 8.20 16.94 3.90
N ALA A 274 7.55 16.76 5.05
CA ALA A 274 7.44 15.45 5.69
C ALA A 274 6.64 14.45 4.82
N LEU A 275 5.52 14.89 4.23
CA LEU A 275 4.71 14.09 3.29
C LEU A 275 5.51 13.73 2.03
N ASP A 276 6.26 14.68 1.49
CA ASP A 276 7.07 14.51 0.28
C ASP A 276 8.21 13.51 0.52
N GLU A 277 8.99 13.68 1.59
CA GLU A 277 10.07 12.73 1.93
C GLU A 277 9.51 11.34 2.23
N CYS A 278 8.39 11.26 2.95
CA CYS A 278 7.71 10.00 3.25
C CYS A 278 7.29 9.27 1.97
N GLY A 279 6.66 9.98 1.04
CA GLY A 279 6.28 9.43 -0.26
C GLY A 279 7.49 9.00 -1.11
N GLN A 280 8.53 9.84 -1.18
CA GLN A 280 9.76 9.55 -1.95
C GLN A 280 10.51 8.34 -1.41
N ALA A 281 10.47 8.11 -0.09
CA ALA A 281 11.09 6.97 0.56
C ALA A 281 10.26 5.67 0.49
N GLY A 282 9.17 5.66 -0.29
CA GLY A 282 8.33 4.48 -0.48
C GLY A 282 7.18 4.32 0.53
N GLY A 283 6.96 5.31 1.39
CA GLY A 283 5.85 5.37 2.34
C GLY A 283 6.27 5.34 3.81
N GLY A 284 5.27 5.45 4.68
CA GLY A 284 5.49 5.57 6.12
C GLY A 284 4.34 6.25 6.85
N ILE A 285 4.64 6.75 8.05
CA ILE A 285 3.72 7.52 8.89
C ILE A 285 4.26 8.95 8.99
N VAL A 286 3.51 9.93 8.52
CA VAL A 286 3.74 11.35 8.82
C VAL A 286 2.95 11.70 10.07
N GLN A 287 3.65 11.97 11.16
CA GLN A 287 3.04 12.13 12.48
C GLN A 287 2.97 13.62 12.85
N LEU A 288 1.78 14.04 13.27
CA LEU A 288 1.53 15.28 13.98
C LEU A 288 1.40 14.94 15.47
N PRO A 289 2.45 15.14 16.29
CA PRO A 289 2.36 14.96 17.75
C PRO A 289 1.46 16.05 18.38
N PRO A 290 1.11 15.96 19.68
CA PRO A 290 0.18 16.91 20.32
C PRO A 290 0.60 18.38 20.16
N GLY A 291 -0.30 19.24 19.71
CA GLY A 291 -0.04 20.64 19.33
C GLY A 291 -1.01 21.14 18.26
N THR A 292 -1.01 22.45 17.98
CA THR A 292 -1.85 23.04 16.93
C THR A 292 -1.00 23.47 15.73
N TYR A 293 -1.20 22.82 14.60
CA TYR A 293 -0.44 23.03 13.37
C TYR A 293 -1.27 23.89 12.42
N PHE A 294 -0.97 25.18 12.35
CA PHE A 294 -1.68 26.12 11.49
C PHE A 294 -1.17 26.00 10.06
N SER A 295 -2.05 25.76 9.09
CA SER A 295 -1.63 25.42 7.73
C SER A 295 -2.59 25.88 6.63
N LYS A 296 -2.03 26.23 5.47
CA LYS A 296 -2.68 26.22 4.16
C LYS A 296 -2.94 24.78 3.68
N PRO A 297 -3.61 24.57 2.53
CA PRO A 297 -3.81 23.24 1.96
C PRO A 297 -2.54 22.38 1.88
N ILE A 298 -2.70 21.09 2.18
CA ILE A 298 -1.65 20.06 2.07
C ILE A 298 -2.07 18.94 1.12
N PHE A 299 -1.08 18.23 0.59
CA PHE A 299 -1.25 17.17 -0.41
C PHE A 299 -0.57 15.88 0.06
N LEU A 300 -1.36 14.82 0.19
CA LEU A 300 -0.88 13.49 0.59
C LEU A 300 -0.07 12.83 -0.54
N ARG A 301 0.63 11.72 -0.20
CA ARG A 301 1.40 10.89 -1.15
C ARG A 301 0.99 9.42 -1.04
N SER A 302 1.28 8.61 -2.06
CA SER A 302 1.01 7.16 -1.99
C SER A 302 1.80 6.51 -0.86
N ASN A 303 1.26 5.43 -0.29
CA ASN A 303 1.85 4.66 0.81
C ASN A 303 2.06 5.47 2.11
N THR A 304 1.37 6.60 2.27
CA THR A 304 1.51 7.45 3.46
C THR A 304 0.31 7.33 4.40
N THR A 305 0.61 7.37 5.69
CA THR A 305 -0.36 7.54 6.76
C THR A 305 -0.14 8.90 7.40
N LEU A 306 -1.07 9.85 7.24
CA LEU A 306 -1.11 11.07 8.02
C LEU A 306 -1.72 10.75 9.38
N GLN A 307 -0.90 10.68 10.42
CA GLN A 307 -1.32 10.34 11.78
C GLN A 307 -1.41 11.61 12.64
N LEU A 308 -2.58 11.88 13.22
CA LEU A 308 -2.80 12.94 14.18
C LEU A 308 -2.94 12.33 15.58
N ASP A 309 -1.94 12.53 16.43
CA ASP A 309 -1.96 12.01 17.79
C ASP A 309 -3.06 12.68 18.63
N ALA A 310 -3.43 12.04 19.75
CA ALA A 310 -4.37 12.65 20.69
C ALA A 310 -3.83 14.01 21.18
N GLY A 311 -4.62 15.07 21.02
CA GLY A 311 -4.20 16.45 21.34
C GLY A 311 -3.48 17.17 20.19
N ALA A 312 -3.32 16.55 19.02
CA ALA A 312 -2.92 17.24 17.80
C ALA A 312 -4.14 17.88 17.12
N THR A 313 -3.99 19.11 16.63
CA THR A 313 -4.97 19.78 15.77
C THR A 313 -4.25 20.28 14.51
N LEU A 314 -4.64 19.79 13.34
CA LEU A 314 -4.28 20.38 12.06
C LEU A 314 -5.35 21.44 11.73
N GLN A 315 -4.98 22.72 11.85
CA GLN A 315 -5.91 23.84 11.72
C GLN A 315 -5.71 24.57 10.40
N ALA A 316 -6.78 24.70 9.63
CA ALA A 316 -6.79 25.45 8.38
C ALA A 316 -6.61 26.96 8.61
N THR A 317 -5.97 27.63 7.66
CA THR A 317 -6.12 29.08 7.47
C THR A 317 -7.59 29.41 7.16
N ASP A 318 -8.05 30.58 7.59
CA ASP A 318 -9.36 31.10 7.21
C ASP A 318 -9.30 32.16 6.09
N ASP A 319 -8.09 32.45 5.57
CA ASP A 319 -7.88 33.31 4.41
C ASP A 319 -8.35 32.60 3.12
N PRO A 320 -9.34 33.16 2.41
CA PRO A 320 -9.84 32.61 1.16
C PRO A 320 -8.79 32.43 0.06
N ASN A 321 -7.78 33.30 0.03
CA ASN A 321 -6.77 33.31 -1.03
C ASN A 321 -5.84 32.10 -0.96
N ASP A 322 -5.67 31.54 0.25
CA ASP A 322 -4.82 30.37 0.47
C ASP A 322 -5.38 29.08 -0.14
N PHE A 323 -6.65 29.08 -0.53
CA PHE A 323 -7.32 27.95 -1.18
C PHE A 323 -7.43 28.08 -2.69
N ALA A 324 -6.88 29.14 -3.29
CA ALA A 324 -6.86 29.29 -4.75
C ALA A 324 -5.96 28.21 -5.37
N ASN A 325 -6.46 27.51 -6.40
CA ASN A 325 -5.64 26.56 -7.14
C ASN A 325 -4.77 27.31 -8.18
N PRO A 326 -3.43 27.27 -8.08
CA PRO A 326 -2.55 27.98 -9.00
C PRO A 326 -2.58 27.40 -10.42
N ASP A 327 -2.86 26.10 -10.55
CA ASP A 327 -2.84 25.37 -11.83
C ASP A 327 -4.20 25.42 -12.55
N ARG A 328 -5.27 25.80 -11.83
CA ARG A 328 -6.63 25.84 -12.37
C ARG A 328 -7.37 27.08 -11.87
N PRO A 329 -7.29 28.21 -12.59
CA PRO A 329 -7.99 29.44 -12.24
C PRO A 329 -9.49 29.21 -11.97
N GLY A 330 -9.97 29.72 -10.84
CA GLY A 330 -11.36 29.57 -10.39
C GLY A 330 -11.69 28.25 -9.69
N ALA A 331 -10.75 27.30 -9.60
CA ALA A 331 -10.88 26.13 -8.74
C ALA A 331 -10.40 26.44 -7.31
N VAL A 332 -11.04 25.77 -6.34
CA VAL A 332 -10.75 25.90 -4.91
C VAL A 332 -10.19 24.56 -4.41
N LEU A 333 -9.02 24.60 -3.78
CA LEU A 333 -8.39 23.44 -3.16
C LEU A 333 -9.18 23.00 -1.92
N ALA A 334 -9.16 21.70 -1.60
CA ALA A 334 -9.58 21.27 -0.26
C ALA A 334 -8.46 21.59 0.75
N PHE A 335 -8.73 21.48 2.06
CA PHE A 335 -7.67 21.63 3.05
C PHE A 335 -6.69 20.45 3.04
N VAL A 336 -7.19 19.22 2.98
CA VAL A 336 -6.38 18.01 2.79
C VAL A 336 -6.75 17.37 1.46
N ASN A 337 -5.76 17.18 0.58
CA ASN A 337 -5.95 16.72 -0.79
C ASN A 337 -5.21 15.40 -1.04
N ALA A 338 -5.88 14.45 -1.68
CA ALA A 338 -5.29 13.24 -2.25
C ALA A 338 -5.85 13.02 -3.65
N SER A 339 -4.98 12.79 -4.64
CA SER A 339 -5.42 12.54 -6.02
C SER A 339 -4.53 11.51 -6.71
N GLY A 340 -5.12 10.44 -7.26
CA GLY A 340 -4.37 9.44 -8.04
C GLY A 340 -3.43 8.57 -7.20
N LEU A 341 -3.72 8.36 -5.91
CA LEU A 341 -2.80 7.74 -4.95
C LEU A 341 -3.20 6.30 -4.60
N ASN A 342 -2.24 5.51 -4.12
CA ASN A 342 -2.47 4.16 -3.59
C ASN A 342 -2.08 4.09 -2.12
N ALA A 343 -2.82 3.32 -1.31
CA ALA A 343 -2.52 3.05 0.10
C ALA A 343 -2.35 4.34 0.93
N VAL A 344 -3.40 5.16 0.98
CA VAL A 344 -3.42 6.42 1.72
C VAL A 344 -4.26 6.29 2.98
N ALA A 345 -3.73 6.75 4.11
CA ALA A 345 -4.47 6.74 5.37
C ALA A 345 -4.42 8.09 6.10
N ILE A 346 -5.52 8.45 6.75
CA ILE A 346 -5.61 9.53 7.74
C ILE A 346 -6.08 8.89 9.05
N THR A 347 -5.25 8.89 10.07
CA THR A 347 -5.51 8.12 11.31
C THR A 347 -5.22 8.91 12.57
N GLY A 348 -5.70 8.40 13.70
CA GLY A 348 -5.31 8.84 15.03
C GLY A 348 -6.49 9.33 15.85
N LYS A 349 -6.22 10.15 16.87
CA LYS A 349 -7.23 10.69 17.79
C LYS A 349 -7.21 12.22 17.86
N GLY A 350 -6.45 12.85 16.96
CA GLY A 350 -6.40 14.30 16.81
C GLY A 350 -7.51 14.84 15.91
N THR A 351 -7.43 16.14 15.65
CA THR A 351 -8.47 16.91 14.97
C THR A 351 -7.96 17.54 13.68
N ILE A 352 -8.75 17.52 12.62
CA ILE A 352 -8.60 18.38 11.45
C ILE A 352 -9.71 19.42 11.53
N ASP A 353 -9.32 20.70 11.62
CA ASP A 353 -10.21 21.85 11.83
C ASP A 353 -10.21 22.74 10.59
N GLY A 354 -11.39 22.93 9.99
CA GLY A 354 -11.58 23.68 8.75
C GLY A 354 -11.71 25.19 8.92
N ALA A 355 -11.75 25.72 10.14
CA ALA A 355 -11.98 27.14 10.42
C ALA A 355 -13.22 27.72 9.69
N GLY A 356 -14.30 26.93 9.60
CA GLY A 356 -15.47 27.18 8.78
C GLY A 356 -16.25 28.46 9.09
N ALA A 357 -16.15 29.00 10.31
CA ALA A 357 -16.90 30.18 10.75
C ALA A 357 -16.77 31.39 9.81
N ARG A 358 -15.57 31.63 9.27
CA ARG A 358 -15.28 32.71 8.32
C ARG A 358 -15.99 32.55 6.97
N TRP A 359 -16.37 31.32 6.64
CA TRP A 359 -16.97 30.94 5.37
C TRP A 359 -18.50 30.93 5.43
N TRP A 360 -19.08 30.57 6.57
CA TRP A 360 -20.54 30.42 6.71
C TRP A 360 -21.30 31.74 6.81
N ALA A 361 -20.73 32.76 7.47
CA ALA A 361 -21.45 34.03 7.68
C ALA A 361 -21.87 34.73 6.37
N PRO A 362 -20.99 34.85 5.34
CA PRO A 362 -21.39 35.39 4.04
C PRO A 362 -22.46 34.56 3.31
N VAL A 363 -22.41 33.23 3.43
CA VAL A 363 -23.37 32.32 2.80
C VAL A 363 -24.76 32.50 3.41
N ARG A 364 -24.85 32.57 4.74
CA ARG A 364 -26.11 32.83 5.44
C ARG A 364 -26.70 34.18 5.07
N ALA A 365 -25.87 35.21 4.96
CA ALA A 365 -26.31 36.54 4.53
C ALA A 365 -26.87 36.52 3.10
N ALA A 366 -26.18 35.87 2.16
CA ALA A 366 -26.63 35.73 0.78
C ALA A 366 -27.95 34.94 0.68
N LYS A 367 -28.06 33.80 1.38
CA LYS A 367 -29.29 33.00 1.43
C LYS A 367 -30.48 33.80 1.94
N LYS A 368 -30.29 34.57 3.03
CA LYS A 368 -31.33 35.46 3.58
C LYS A 368 -31.76 36.54 2.58
N ALA A 369 -30.84 37.02 1.76
CA ALA A 369 -31.09 38.03 0.73
C ALA A 369 -31.62 37.45 -0.60
N GLY A 370 -31.82 36.13 -0.72
CA GLY A 370 -32.18 35.49 -1.99
C GLY A 370 -31.09 35.57 -3.06
N GLN A 371 -29.83 35.74 -2.64
CA GLN A 371 -28.67 35.88 -3.52
C GLN A 371 -27.92 34.55 -3.65
N PRO A 372 -27.22 34.31 -4.78
CA PRO A 372 -26.33 33.17 -4.91
C PRO A 372 -25.19 33.26 -3.90
N GLU A 373 -24.57 32.10 -3.63
CA GLU A 373 -23.41 32.04 -2.75
C GLU A 373 -22.29 32.98 -3.26
N PRO A 374 -21.70 33.82 -2.39
CA PRO A 374 -20.82 34.90 -2.83
C PRO A 374 -19.47 34.41 -3.35
N ARG A 375 -19.05 33.20 -2.97
CA ARG A 375 -17.77 32.59 -3.37
C ARG A 375 -17.82 31.09 -3.20
N ARG A 376 -17.03 30.36 -3.98
CA ARG A 376 -16.79 28.93 -3.73
C ARG A 376 -16.03 28.75 -2.43
N ARG A 377 -16.39 27.73 -1.67
CA ARG A 377 -15.77 27.38 -0.39
C ARG A 377 -15.00 26.06 -0.51
N PRO A 378 -13.90 25.88 0.24
CA PRO A 378 -13.14 24.64 0.22
C PRO A 378 -13.90 23.53 0.95
N ARG A 379 -13.59 22.29 0.60
CA ARG A 379 -13.95 21.10 1.39
C ARG A 379 -12.83 20.83 2.39
N LEU A 380 -13.13 20.12 3.47
CA LEU A 380 -12.09 19.79 4.46
C LEU A 380 -11.12 18.73 3.91
N VAL A 381 -11.65 17.59 3.47
CA VAL A 381 -10.83 16.49 2.92
C VAL A 381 -11.42 16.02 1.59
N ILE A 382 -10.61 16.09 0.51
CA ILE A 382 -10.90 15.43 -0.77
C ILE A 382 -9.90 14.31 -1.01
N ILE A 383 -10.43 13.14 -1.38
CA ILE A 383 -9.65 11.98 -1.82
C ILE A 383 -10.22 11.54 -3.16
N SER A 384 -9.48 11.71 -4.25
CA SER A 384 -9.99 11.47 -5.62
C SER A 384 -9.15 10.45 -6.39
N ASN A 385 -9.79 9.52 -7.08
CA ASN A 385 -9.11 8.53 -7.93
C ASN A 385 -8.02 7.76 -7.15
N CYS A 386 -8.35 7.30 -5.93
CA CYS A 386 -7.42 6.60 -5.05
C CYS A 386 -7.85 5.14 -4.82
N VAL A 387 -6.86 4.27 -4.57
CA VAL A 387 -7.09 2.87 -4.22
C VAL A 387 -6.51 2.58 -2.84
N ASP A 388 -7.21 1.78 -2.03
CA ASP A 388 -6.83 1.43 -0.66
C ASP A 388 -6.75 2.70 0.23
N VAL A 389 -7.93 3.26 0.53
CA VAL A 389 -8.08 4.48 1.34
C VAL A 389 -8.57 4.12 2.75
N ARG A 390 -7.96 4.69 3.78
CA ARG A 390 -8.41 4.54 5.17
C ARG A 390 -8.53 5.88 5.89
N VAL A 391 -9.67 6.15 6.51
CA VAL A 391 -9.85 7.28 7.43
C VAL A 391 -10.33 6.74 8.76
N GLU A 392 -9.55 6.90 9.82
CA GLU A 392 -9.80 6.21 11.09
C GLU A 392 -9.57 7.06 12.33
N GLY A 393 -10.57 7.09 13.22
CA GLY A 393 -10.45 7.61 14.59
C GLY A 393 -10.34 9.13 14.74
N VAL A 394 -9.97 9.86 13.68
CA VAL A 394 -9.79 11.30 13.70
C VAL A 394 -11.10 12.04 13.92
N THR A 395 -11.00 13.26 14.45
CA THR A 395 -12.11 14.23 14.45
C THR A 395 -11.95 15.18 13.26
N LEU A 396 -13.00 15.33 12.46
CA LEU A 396 -13.12 16.34 11.42
C LEU A 396 -14.11 17.39 11.91
N ARG A 397 -13.73 18.66 11.95
CA ARG A 397 -14.67 19.69 12.41
C ARG A 397 -14.64 20.96 11.61
N ASP A 398 -15.75 21.67 11.70
CA ASP A 398 -15.92 23.04 11.22
C ASP A 398 -15.46 23.21 9.78
N SER A 399 -15.84 22.27 8.91
CA SER A 399 -15.54 22.38 7.48
C SER A 399 -16.23 23.61 6.87
N PRO A 400 -15.55 24.36 5.98
CA PRO A 400 -16.20 25.42 5.23
C PRO A 400 -17.35 24.92 4.35
N THR A 401 -17.31 23.67 3.89
CA THR A 401 -18.38 22.93 3.17
C THR A 401 -18.40 21.46 3.61
N PHE A 402 -18.34 20.51 2.69
CA PHE A 402 -18.38 19.08 2.96
C PHE A 402 -17.11 18.68 3.73
N HIS A 403 -17.24 17.74 4.67
CA HIS A 403 -16.13 17.31 5.51
C HIS A 403 -15.25 16.27 4.81
N LEU A 404 -15.79 15.12 4.43
CA LEU A 404 -15.00 14.02 3.86
C LEU A 404 -15.57 13.54 2.53
N VAL A 405 -14.84 13.81 1.44
CA VAL A 405 -15.34 13.58 0.08
C VAL A 405 -14.42 12.63 -0.70
N PRO A 406 -14.61 11.30 -0.57
CA PRO A 406 -14.00 10.33 -1.46
C PRO A 406 -14.72 10.29 -2.82
N VAL A 407 -13.97 10.46 -3.91
CA VAL A 407 -14.49 10.49 -5.29
C VAL A 407 -13.74 9.50 -6.17
N ASP A 408 -14.45 8.63 -6.88
CA ASP A 408 -13.85 7.67 -7.81
C ASP A 408 -12.76 6.80 -7.14
N CYS A 409 -13.00 6.42 -5.89
CA CYS A 409 -12.07 5.61 -5.10
C CYS A 409 -12.49 4.14 -5.05
N GLU A 410 -11.52 3.24 -4.93
CA GLU A 410 -11.73 1.79 -4.74
C GLU A 410 -11.14 1.33 -3.40
N ASN A 411 -11.89 0.51 -2.65
CA ASN A 411 -11.51 0.00 -1.33
C ASN A 411 -11.28 1.14 -0.31
N VAL A 412 -12.39 1.67 0.20
CA VAL A 412 -12.42 2.82 1.12
C VAL A 412 -12.98 2.39 2.47
N ASP A 413 -12.18 2.49 3.52
CA ASP A 413 -12.59 2.22 4.90
C ASP A 413 -12.64 3.51 5.73
N ILE A 414 -13.82 3.86 6.23
CA ILE A 414 -14.04 5.00 7.13
C ILE A 414 -14.57 4.45 8.46
N VAL A 415 -13.74 4.51 9.50
CA VAL A 415 -14.00 3.78 10.75
C VAL A 415 -13.76 4.67 11.97
N GLY A 416 -14.75 4.79 12.86
CA GLY A 416 -14.53 5.49 14.13
C GLY A 416 -14.31 7.00 13.98
N VAL A 417 -14.65 7.60 12.84
CA VAL A 417 -14.45 9.03 12.57
C VAL A 417 -15.54 9.84 13.28
N THR A 418 -15.16 10.94 13.92
CA THR A 418 -16.10 11.91 14.47
C THR A 418 -16.15 13.14 13.56
N ILE A 419 -17.34 13.56 13.12
CA ILE A 419 -17.53 14.73 12.27
C ILE A 419 -18.48 15.70 12.96
N ARG A 420 -18.06 16.96 13.11
CA ARG A 420 -18.84 18.00 13.82
C ARG A 420 -18.84 19.35 13.13
N ALA A 421 -20.01 19.97 13.02
CA ALA A 421 -20.18 21.38 12.71
C ALA A 421 -21.46 21.91 13.37
N PRO A 422 -21.60 23.24 13.56
CA PRO A 422 -22.88 23.81 14.02
C PRO A 422 -24.04 23.39 13.10
N GLY A 423 -25.21 23.10 13.67
CA GLY A 423 -26.39 22.69 12.90
C GLY A 423 -26.93 23.76 11.94
N ASP A 424 -26.47 25.00 12.04
CA ASP A 424 -26.78 26.10 11.12
C ASP A 424 -25.64 26.41 10.13
N ALA A 425 -24.61 25.56 10.10
CA ALA A 425 -23.52 25.64 9.13
C ALA A 425 -24.01 25.13 7.76
N PRO A 426 -23.94 25.95 6.69
CA PRO A 426 -24.51 25.60 5.40
C PRO A 426 -23.66 24.55 4.66
N ASN A 427 -24.29 23.51 4.11
CA ASN A 427 -23.64 22.52 3.22
C ASN A 427 -22.41 21.87 3.87
N THR A 428 -22.57 21.47 5.13
CA THR A 428 -21.52 20.81 5.89
C THR A 428 -21.68 19.30 5.90
N ASP A 429 -21.97 18.74 4.74
CA ASP A 429 -22.19 17.33 4.52
C ASP A 429 -21.06 16.50 5.17
N ALA A 430 -21.42 15.41 5.84
CA ALA A 430 -20.47 14.70 6.70
C ALA A 430 -19.51 13.80 5.89
N ILE A 431 -20.05 12.84 5.15
CA ILE A 431 -19.28 11.89 4.34
C ILE A 431 -19.98 11.72 2.99
N ASP A 432 -19.27 12.08 1.91
CA ASP A 432 -19.82 12.14 0.55
C ASP A 432 -19.08 11.22 -0.43
N PRO A 433 -19.30 9.89 -0.40
CA PRO A 433 -18.74 9.00 -1.40
C PRO A 433 -19.42 9.21 -2.76
N SER A 434 -18.65 9.57 -3.78
CA SER A 434 -19.15 9.75 -5.15
C SER A 434 -18.40 8.87 -6.12
N ALA A 435 -19.11 8.07 -6.93
CA ALA A 435 -18.50 7.13 -7.90
C ALA A 435 -17.49 6.13 -7.28
N CYS A 436 -17.54 5.89 -5.98
CA CYS A 436 -16.65 4.96 -5.29
C CYS A 436 -17.12 3.50 -5.38
N ARG A 437 -16.20 2.55 -5.18
CA ARG A 437 -16.47 1.10 -5.11
C ARG A 437 -15.85 0.48 -3.87
N TYR A 438 -16.57 -0.44 -3.22
CA TYR A 438 -16.15 -1.11 -1.98
C TYR A 438 -15.88 -0.11 -0.85
N VAL A 439 -16.94 0.57 -0.40
CA VAL A 439 -16.87 1.55 0.68
C VAL A 439 -17.48 0.97 1.95
N THR A 440 -16.72 1.01 3.04
CA THR A 440 -17.17 0.68 4.40
C THR A 440 -17.19 1.95 5.22
N ILE A 441 -18.34 2.29 5.81
CA ILE A 441 -18.48 3.35 6.81
C ILE A 441 -19.01 2.70 8.08
N SER A 442 -18.27 2.78 9.19
CA SER A 442 -18.65 2.10 10.43
C SER A 442 -18.21 2.87 11.68
N ASN A 443 -18.98 2.74 12.76
CA ASN A 443 -18.66 3.28 14.08
C ASN A 443 -18.39 4.79 14.12
N CYS A 444 -18.97 5.57 13.19
CA CYS A 444 -18.75 7.01 13.11
C CYS A 444 -19.78 7.79 13.96
N VAL A 445 -19.41 9.01 14.37
CA VAL A 445 -20.31 9.97 15.04
C VAL A 445 -20.42 11.20 14.14
N LEU A 446 -21.61 11.50 13.64
CA LEU A 446 -21.86 12.57 12.68
C LEU A 446 -22.87 13.56 13.28
N ASP A 447 -22.48 14.83 13.38
CA ASP A 447 -23.27 15.91 13.98
C ASP A 447 -22.98 17.21 13.23
N VAL A 448 -23.71 17.44 12.13
CA VAL A 448 -23.44 18.51 11.15
C VAL A 448 -24.72 19.22 10.73
N GLY A 449 -24.59 20.33 9.99
CA GLY A 449 -25.71 21.15 9.52
C GLY A 449 -26.36 20.73 8.20
N ASP A 450 -25.90 19.64 7.57
CA ASP A 450 -26.41 19.11 6.29
C ASP A 450 -26.32 17.56 6.27
N ASP A 451 -26.55 16.92 5.13
CA ASP A 451 -26.59 15.44 4.96
C ASP A 451 -25.35 14.67 5.50
#